data_AF-A0A820NGY4-F1
#
_entry.id   AF-A0A820NGY4-F1
#
_cell.length_a   1.000
_cell.length_b   1.000
_cell.length_c   1.000
_cell.angle_alpha   90.00
_cell.angle_beta   90.00
_cell.angle_gamma   90.00
#
_symmetry.space_group_name_H-M   'P 1'
#
loop_
_entity.id
_entity.type
_entity.pdbx_description
1 polymer ?
#
loop_
_entity_poly.entity_id
_entity_poly.type
_entity_poly.pdbx_seq_one_letter_code
_entity_poly.pdbx_strand_id
1 'polypeptide(L)'
;MDHMKRTLSFNPLSEENTKKLRSELLNELRISSIENLSNELFNEIFDYLDGIDIYLAFSNLNHRFQQLLTSSSILYKIELIHISSKEIFMLIY
;
A
#
# COMPACT_ATOMS: atom_id res chain seq x y z
N MET A 1 44.34 -27.42 42.79
CA MET A 1 44.03 -26.53 41.64
C MET A 1 42.64 -26.91 41.16
N ASP A 2 41.60 -26.26 41.68
CA ASP A 2 40.22 -26.50 41.27
C ASP A 2 39.91 -25.71 40.00
N HIS A 3 39.78 -26.42 38.87
CA HIS A 3 39.29 -25.85 37.63
C HIS A 3 37.76 -25.84 37.63
N MET A 4 37.18 -24.77 38.17
CA MET A 4 35.76 -24.47 38.07
C MET A 4 35.44 -24.08 36.62
N LYS A 5 35.07 -25.05 35.78
CA LYS A 5 34.51 -24.79 34.45
C LYS A 5 33.10 -24.25 34.61
N ARG A 6 32.90 -22.93 34.44
CA ARG A 6 31.57 -22.34 34.28
C ARG A 6 30.96 -22.88 32.99
N THR A 7 30.00 -23.78 33.09
CA THR A 7 29.10 -24.10 31.99
C THR A 7 28.12 -22.94 31.84
N LEU A 8 28.26 -22.14 30.79
CA LEU A 8 27.18 -21.25 30.34
C LEU A 8 26.05 -22.17 29.84
N SER A 9 24.96 -22.28 30.61
CA SER A 9 23.79 -23.01 30.13
C SER A 9 23.13 -22.18 29.02
N PHE A 10 23.28 -22.64 27.79
CA PHE A 10 22.39 -22.21 26.72
C PHE A 10 21.02 -22.80 27.03
N ASN A 11 20.11 -21.97 27.53
CA ASN A 11 18.70 -22.33 27.58
C ASN A 11 18.11 -22.03 26.20
N PRO A 12 17.84 -23.04 25.35
CA PRO A 12 17.16 -22.80 24.09
C PRO A 12 15.78 -22.18 24.41
N LEU A 13 15.42 -21.11 23.69
CA LEU A 13 14.09 -20.52 23.82
C LEU A 13 13.05 -21.63 23.66
N SER A 14 12.09 -21.70 24.58
CA SER A 14 10.98 -22.64 24.46
C SER A 14 10.23 -22.41 23.15
N GLU A 15 9.61 -23.48 22.62
CA GLU A 15 8.84 -23.42 21.38
C GLU A 15 7.68 -22.42 21.46
N GLU A 16 7.17 -22.19 22.68
CA GLU A 16 6.11 -21.22 22.97
C GLU A 16 6.62 -19.77 22.89
N ASN A 17 7.82 -19.50 23.43
CA ASN A 17 8.44 -18.17 23.35
C ASN A 17 8.82 -17.82 21.91
N THR A 18 9.25 -18.81 21.11
CA THR A 18 9.52 -18.60 19.67
C THR A 18 8.23 -18.39 18.87
N LYS A 19 7.14 -19.08 19.18
CA LYS A 19 5.82 -18.83 18.56
C LYS A 19 5.30 -17.43 18.89
N LYS A 20 5.39 -17.01 20.16
CA LYS A 20 4.97 -15.68 20.60
C LYS A 20 5.77 -14.58 19.90
N LEU A 21 7.10 -14.68 19.91
CA LEU A 21 7.99 -13.73 19.23
C LEU A 21 7.71 -13.67 17.72
N ARG A 22 7.43 -14.81 17.08
CA ARG A 22 7.02 -14.84 15.66
C ARG A 22 5.69 -14.13 15.42
N SER A 23 4.70 -14.32 16.28
CA SER A 23 3.41 -13.63 16.14
C SER A 23 3.53 -12.11 16.33
N GLU A 24 4.36 -11.66 17.27
CA GLU A 24 4.64 -10.24 17.48
C GLU A 24 5.39 -9.65 16.27
N LEU A 25 6.43 -10.33 15.76
CA LEU A 25 7.15 -9.91 14.55
C LEU A 25 6.26 -9.91 13.29
N LEU A 26 5.36 -10.87 13.15
CA LEU A 26 4.42 -10.92 12.02
C LEU A 26 3.36 -9.82 12.09
N ASN A 27 2.97 -9.40 13.29
CA ASN A 27 2.07 -8.25 13.47
C ASN A 27 2.75 -6.92 13.14
N GLU A 28 4.02 -6.76 13.53
CA GLU A 28 4.86 -5.62 13.14
C GLU A 28 5.09 -5.58 11.61
N LEU A 29 5.17 -6.75 10.97
CA LEU A 29 5.32 -6.87 9.51
C LEU A 29 3.99 -6.90 8.76
N ARG A 30 2.86 -6.68 9.42
CA ARG A 30 1.56 -6.70 8.77
C ARG A 30 1.40 -5.43 7.96
N ILE A 31 1.94 -5.45 6.75
CA ILE A 31 1.75 -4.39 5.76
C ILE A 31 0.24 -4.26 5.54
N SER A 32 -0.34 -3.17 6.06
CA SER A 32 -1.72 -2.83 5.73
C SER A 32 -1.79 -2.61 4.23
N SER A 33 -2.66 -3.35 3.53
CA SER A 33 -2.91 -3.09 2.11
C SER A 33 -3.18 -1.60 1.91
N ILE A 34 -2.65 -1.01 0.84
CA ILE A 34 -2.85 0.41 0.51
C ILE A 34 -4.34 0.77 0.50
N GLU A 35 -5.19 -0.18 0.08
CA GLU A 35 -6.64 -0.08 0.10
C GLU A 35 -7.25 0.16 1.48
N ASN A 36 -6.52 -0.06 2.59
CA ASN A 36 -7.03 0.23 3.93
C ASN A 36 -6.84 1.69 4.36
N LEU A 37 -6.12 2.50 3.57
CA LEU A 37 -5.96 3.93 3.84
C LEU A 37 -7.28 4.70 3.64
N SER A 38 -7.39 5.85 4.30
CA SER A 38 -8.56 6.72 4.22
C SER A 38 -8.68 7.37 2.84
N ASN A 39 -9.91 7.72 2.44
CA ASN A 39 -10.15 8.45 1.20
C ASN A 39 -9.46 9.83 1.18
N GLU A 40 -9.25 10.45 2.34
CA GLU A 40 -8.54 11.72 2.48
C GLU A 40 -7.09 11.60 1.99
N LEU A 41 -6.38 10.55 2.42
CA LEU A 41 -5.01 10.28 1.94
C LEU A 41 -4.97 10.02 0.43
N PHE A 42 -5.97 9.35 -0.13
CA PHE A 42 -6.04 9.18 -1.58
C PHE A 42 -6.30 10.47 -2.32
N ASN A 43 -7.18 11.34 -1.81
CA ASN A 43 -7.38 12.66 -2.41
C ASN A 43 -6.08 13.48 -2.38
N GLU A 44 -5.30 13.41 -1.30
CA GLU A 44 -3.97 14.04 -1.24
C GLU A 44 -3.03 13.44 -2.29
N ILE A 45 -2.96 12.11 -2.43
CA ILE A 45 -2.14 11.45 -3.47
C ILE A 45 -2.56 11.92 -4.88
N PHE A 46 -3.87 12.01 -5.13
CA PHE A 46 -4.44 12.45 -6.40
C PHE A 46 -4.15 13.92 -6.73
N ASP A 47 -3.75 14.73 -5.76
CA ASP A 47 -3.29 16.10 -6.02
C ASP A 47 -1.89 16.17 -6.62
N TYR A 48 -1.08 15.12 -6.47
CA TYR A 48 0.26 15.02 -7.06
C TYR A 48 0.31 14.26 -8.39
N LEU A 49 -0.78 13.60 -8.77
CA LEU A 49 -0.87 12.77 -9.98
C LEU A 49 -1.75 13.43 -11.04
N ASP A 50 -1.49 13.10 -12.31
CA ASP A 50 -2.37 13.50 -13.40
C ASP A 50 -3.64 12.62 -13.44
N GLY A 51 -4.69 13.13 -14.10
CA GLY A 51 -5.98 12.43 -14.15
C GLY A 51 -5.90 11.05 -14.80
N ILE A 52 -5.04 10.89 -15.82
CA ILE A 52 -4.92 9.62 -16.56
C ILE A 52 -4.26 8.55 -15.68
N ASP A 53 -3.14 8.87 -15.03
CA ASP A 53 -2.42 8.00 -14.13
C ASP A 53 -3.32 7.53 -12.98
N ILE A 54 -4.09 8.46 -12.41
CA ILE A 54 -5.07 8.15 -11.38
C ILE A 54 -6.13 7.18 -11.92
N TYR A 55 -6.70 7.46 -13.08
CA TYR A 55 -7.73 6.60 -13.66
C TYR A 55 -7.19 5.20 -13.95
N LEU A 56 -6.03 5.08 -14.59
CA LEU A 56 -5.43 3.80 -14.94
C LEU A 56 -5.06 2.97 -13.71
N ALA A 57 -4.48 3.60 -12.69
CA ALA A 57 -4.04 2.88 -11.49
C ALA A 57 -5.19 2.47 -10.57
N PHE A 58 -6.26 3.27 -10.47
CA PHE A 58 -7.27 3.09 -9.42
C PHE A 58 -8.67 2.65 -9.91
N SER A 59 -8.98 2.70 -11.22
CA SER A 59 -10.32 2.39 -11.75
C SER A 59 -10.78 0.94 -11.52
N ASN A 60 -9.84 -0.01 -11.44
CA ASN A 60 -10.13 -1.43 -11.33
C ASN A 60 -9.81 -2.05 -9.96
N LEU A 61 -9.47 -1.25 -8.95
CA LEU A 61 -9.12 -1.78 -7.62
C LEU A 61 -10.34 -2.37 -6.90
N ASN A 62 -11.29 -1.52 -6.54
CA ASN A 62 -12.53 -1.94 -5.89
C ASN A 62 -13.61 -0.86 -6.00
N HIS A 63 -14.82 -1.19 -5.57
CA HIS A 63 -15.98 -0.30 -5.64
C HIS A 63 -15.76 1.04 -4.90
N ARG A 64 -15.02 1.05 -3.80
CA ARG A 64 -14.72 2.29 -3.07
C ARG A 64 -13.91 3.25 -3.92
N PHE A 65 -12.90 2.76 -4.64
CA PHE A 65 -12.10 3.60 -5.53
C PHE A 65 -12.90 4.06 -6.76
N GLN A 66 -13.78 3.23 -7.30
CA GLN A 66 -14.69 3.67 -8.37
C GLN A 66 -15.60 4.82 -7.91
N GLN A 67 -16.12 4.74 -6.69
CA GLN A 67 -16.88 5.85 -6.08
C GLN A 67 -16.00 7.08 -5.86
N LEU A 68 -14.75 6.90 -5.43
CA LEU A 68 -13.83 8.01 -5.22
C LEU A 68 -13.51 8.74 -6.53
N LEU A 69 -13.28 8.00 -7.61
CA LEU A 69 -13.03 8.57 -8.95
C LEU A 69 -14.24 9.31 -9.53
N THR A 70 -15.46 8.89 -9.20
CA THR A 70 -16.70 9.51 -9.70
C THR A 70 -17.21 10.66 -8.84
N SER A 71 -16.88 10.68 -7.54
CA SER A 71 -17.33 11.71 -6.59
C SER A 71 -16.33 12.84 -6.39
N SER A 72 -15.07 12.65 -6.77
CA SER A 72 -14.00 13.64 -6.64
C SER A 72 -13.88 14.55 -7.86
N SER A 73 -13.19 15.68 -7.69
CA SER A 73 -12.80 16.58 -8.79
C SER A 73 -11.83 15.94 -9.80
N ILE A 74 -11.43 14.69 -9.60
CA ILE A 74 -10.55 13.94 -10.51
C ILE A 74 -11.19 13.81 -11.89
N LEU A 75 -12.52 13.68 -11.98
CA LEU A 75 -13.20 13.61 -13.26
C LEU A 75 -12.87 14.83 -14.13
N TYR A 76 -12.80 16.03 -13.54
CA TYR A 76 -12.37 17.23 -14.25
C TYR A 76 -10.89 17.20 -14.65
N LYS A 77 -10.01 16.63 -13.81
CA LYS A 77 -8.60 16.40 -14.18
C LYS A 77 -8.47 15.45 -15.36
N ILE A 78 -9.31 14.41 -15.43
CA ILE A 78 -9.36 13.46 -16.55
C ILE A 78 -9.89 14.15 -17.82
N GLU A 79 -11.01 14.87 -17.72
CA GLU A 79 -11.65 15.54 -18.85
C GLU A 79 -10.79 16.66 -19.45
N LEU A 80 -10.02 17.40 -18.64
CA LEU A 80 -9.10 18.43 -19.11
C LEU A 80 -7.98 17.87 -19.99
N ILE A 81 -7.47 16.67 -19.68
CA ILE A 81 -6.49 15.98 -20.53
C ILE A 81 -7.18 15.50 -21.82
N HIS A 82 -8.45 15.08 -21.73
CA HIS A 82 -9.24 14.66 -22.88
C HIS A 82 -9.51 15.76 -23.93
N ILE A 83 -9.49 17.04 -23.52
CA ILE A 83 -9.57 18.18 -24.44
C ILE A 83 -8.26 18.35 -25.24
N SER A 84 -7.10 17.98 -24.68
CA SER A 84 -5.84 17.92 -25.45
C SER A 84 -5.66 16.59 -26.20
N SER A 85 -6.42 15.54 -25.86
CA SER A 85 -6.29 14.17 -26.41
C SER A 85 -6.66 13.97 -27.89
N LYS A 86 -6.91 15.02 -28.67
CA LYS A 86 -6.99 14.88 -30.14
C LYS A 86 -5.68 14.31 -30.72
N GLU A 87 -4.57 14.46 -30.02
CA GLU A 87 -3.27 13.92 -30.40
C GLU A 87 -3.05 12.46 -29.96
N ILE A 88 -3.64 12.03 -28.83
CA ILE A 88 -3.52 10.64 -28.33
C ILE A 88 -4.36 9.66 -29.15
N PHE A 89 -5.52 10.10 -29.66
CA PHE A 89 -6.37 9.28 -30.52
C PHE A 89 -5.70 8.90 -31.86
N MET A 90 -4.65 9.63 -32.29
CA MET A 90 -3.83 9.30 -33.48
C MET A 90 -2.64 8.37 -33.18
N LEU A 91 -2.38 8.01 -31.92
CA LEU A 91 -1.28 7.10 -31.56
C LEU A 91 -1.77 5.66 -31.28
N ILE A 92 -3.08 5.45 -31.19
CA ILE A 92 -3.70 4.15 -30.88
C ILE A 92 -4.44 3.56 -32.11
N TYR A 93 -4.37 4.23 -33.27
CA TYR A 93 -4.81 3.74 -34.58
C TYR A 93 -3.80 4.12 -35.66
#